data_AF-A0A5M9TN24-F1
#
_entry.id   AF-A0A5M9TN24-F1
#
_cell.length_a   1.000
_cell.length_b   1.000
_cell.length_c   1.000
_cell.angle_alpha   90.00
_cell.angle_beta   90.00
_cell.angle_gamma   90.00
#
_symmetry.space_group_name_H-M   'P 1'
#
loop_
_entity.id
_entity.type
_entity.pdbx_description
1 polymer ?
#
loop_
_entity_poly.entity_id
_entity_poly.type
_entity_poly.pdbx_seq_one_letter_code
_entity_poly.pdbx_strand_id
1 'polypeptide(L)'
;MEKQERIEQLRYELSIEKQRGAMADAGKIVDIEEEIAYLEQQNVEESQQEVAYIMDNMDLDGVTMRDMFKNDTPESAESSYQVVRIVVQNTLLERDEHWMVQIKELQERLATETAAKDAALAKADEAGEANAKLVTELRDVRAELLDVESKRDAAVAQLEEVKAEVKQKESHIDDLRQQIAVGAVQATKVIDVGDAMTAWKEQKKREEEAKPAIYDVEWADDKRSTYTAKLAATDEVITFNYLEKGKYREVSAEEAPQFRINTQESEHRDEDHAQPAADLEEGDQLAPPTWGYPEEATQESAGHELAQGNVAGSTDPETEGPPTRAEFEELKRRVSALELPQSEVA
;
A
#
# COMPACT_ATOMS: atom_id res chain seq x y z
N MET A 1 64.12 -7.24 -48.94
CA MET A 1 63.35 -7.61 -47.73
C MET A 1 63.82 -6.84 -46.50
N GLU A 2 65.11 -6.87 -46.12
CA GLU A 2 65.60 -6.15 -44.92
C GLU A 2 65.27 -4.66 -44.87
N LYS A 3 65.32 -3.94 -46.00
CA LYS A 3 64.96 -2.50 -46.05
C LYS A 3 63.45 -2.24 -45.92
N GLN A 4 62.61 -3.11 -46.46
CA GLN A 4 61.15 -3.00 -46.31
C GLN A 4 60.73 -3.27 -44.88
N GLU A 5 61.31 -4.30 -44.26
CA GLU A 5 61.11 -4.58 -42.82
C GLU A 5 61.61 -3.41 -41.95
N ARG A 6 62.72 -2.77 -42.34
CA ARG A 6 63.23 -1.58 -41.65
C ARG A 6 62.28 -0.37 -41.78
N ILE A 7 61.73 -0.14 -42.96
CA ILE A 7 60.71 0.91 -43.18
C ILE A 7 59.46 0.62 -42.36
N GLU A 8 58.99 -0.62 -42.30
CA GLU A 8 57.84 -1.03 -41.49
C GLU A 8 58.09 -0.83 -39.99
N GLN A 9 59.29 -1.18 -39.50
CA GLN A 9 59.71 -0.92 -38.12
C GLN A 9 59.71 0.58 -37.80
N LEU A 10 60.29 1.41 -38.67
CA LEU A 10 60.32 2.86 -38.48
C LEU A 10 58.91 3.46 -38.53
N ARG A 11 58.02 2.95 -39.40
CA ARG A 11 56.61 3.35 -39.44
C ARG A 11 55.86 2.97 -38.16
N TYR A 12 56.17 1.79 -37.60
CA TYR A 12 55.61 1.36 -36.32
C TYR A 12 56.10 2.25 -35.16
N GLU A 13 57.40 2.53 -35.09
CA GLU A 13 57.98 3.46 -34.10
C GLU A 13 57.39 4.86 -34.21
N LEU A 14 57.23 5.37 -35.44
CA LEU A 14 56.55 6.63 -35.72
C LEU A 14 55.10 6.64 -35.22
N SER A 15 54.36 5.54 -35.42
CA SER A 15 52.97 5.42 -34.96
C SER A 15 52.87 5.44 -33.44
N ILE A 16 53.78 4.77 -32.73
CA ILE A 16 53.84 4.78 -31.27
C ILE A 16 54.17 6.18 -30.77
N GLU A 17 55.16 6.84 -31.37
CA GLU A 17 55.59 8.16 -30.90
C GLU A 17 54.52 9.22 -31.15
N LYS A 18 53.76 9.12 -32.26
CA LYS A 18 52.59 9.98 -32.52
C LYS A 18 51.43 9.69 -31.54
N GLN A 19 51.26 8.44 -31.10
CA GLN A 19 50.26 8.08 -30.09
C GLN A 19 50.57 8.61 -28.68
N ARG A 20 51.81 9.03 -28.39
CA ARG A 20 52.19 9.63 -27.10
C ARG A 20 51.64 11.05 -26.87
N GLY A 21 51.05 11.68 -27.89
CA GLY A 21 50.36 12.96 -27.75
C GLY A 21 51.28 14.06 -27.18
N ALA A 22 50.93 14.62 -26.02
CA ALA A 22 51.67 15.72 -25.40
C ALA A 22 53.09 15.35 -24.90
N MET A 23 53.43 14.06 -24.83
CA MET A 23 54.78 13.57 -24.50
C MET A 23 55.58 13.13 -25.72
N ALA A 24 55.07 13.36 -26.94
CA ALA A 24 55.76 13.00 -28.15
C ALA A 24 57.03 13.86 -28.35
N ASP A 25 58.14 13.21 -28.66
CA ASP A 25 59.40 13.87 -28.99
C ASP A 25 59.37 14.30 -30.47
N ALA A 26 59.04 15.57 -30.69
CA ALA A 26 58.92 16.13 -32.03
C ALA A 26 60.21 16.00 -32.87
N GLY A 27 61.38 15.99 -32.23
CA GLY A 27 62.66 15.78 -32.92
C GLY A 27 62.77 14.36 -33.48
N LYS A 28 62.42 13.35 -32.67
CA LYS A 28 62.43 11.94 -33.11
C LYS A 28 61.43 11.65 -34.21
N ILE A 29 60.26 12.30 -34.19
CA ILE A 29 59.28 12.12 -35.28
C ILE A 29 59.87 12.60 -36.60
N VAL A 30 60.52 13.78 -36.61
CA VAL A 30 61.15 14.32 -37.83
C VAL A 30 62.31 13.43 -38.29
N ASP A 31 63.17 12.99 -37.38
CA ASP A 31 64.29 12.11 -37.71
C ASP A 31 63.81 10.78 -38.32
N ILE A 32 62.75 10.18 -37.78
CA ILE A 32 62.16 8.94 -38.31
C ILE A 32 61.49 9.19 -39.68
N GLU A 33 60.83 10.34 -39.88
CA GLU A 33 60.25 10.70 -41.19
C GLU A 33 61.33 10.90 -42.27
N GLU A 34 62.44 11.55 -41.92
CA GLU A 34 63.59 11.71 -42.84
C GLU A 34 64.26 10.37 -43.16
N GLU A 35 64.42 9.47 -42.18
CA GLU A 35 65.01 8.15 -42.39
C GLU A 35 64.11 7.26 -43.28
N ILE A 36 62.78 7.32 -43.11
CA ILE A 36 61.82 6.64 -44.00
C ILE A 36 61.93 7.19 -45.42
N ALA A 37 61.94 8.52 -45.59
CA ALA A 37 62.03 9.14 -46.91
C ALA A 37 63.35 8.79 -47.63
N TYR A 38 64.47 8.75 -46.90
CA TYR A 38 65.77 8.36 -47.44
C TYR A 38 65.79 6.89 -47.89
N LEU A 39 65.25 5.97 -47.08
CA LEU A 39 65.17 4.55 -47.42
C LEU A 39 64.21 4.27 -48.58
N GLU A 40 63.11 5.01 -48.68
CA GLU A 40 62.19 4.96 -49.82
C GLU A 40 62.88 5.43 -51.12
N GLN A 41 63.65 6.52 -51.06
CA GLN A 41 64.41 7.01 -52.22
C GLN A 41 65.47 5.98 -52.67
N GLN A 42 66.16 5.35 -51.74
CA GLN A 42 67.15 4.32 -52.06
C GLN A 42 66.52 3.08 -52.71
N ASN A 43 65.32 2.68 -52.28
CA ASN A 43 64.57 1.59 -52.93
C ASN A 43 64.18 1.94 -54.37
N VAL A 44 63.80 3.20 -54.64
CA VAL A 44 63.50 3.66 -56.00
C VAL A 44 64.75 3.57 -56.89
N GLU A 45 65.91 4.01 -56.40
CA GLU A 45 67.18 3.92 -57.14
C GLU A 45 67.61 2.46 -57.39
N GLU A 46 67.45 1.57 -56.41
CA GLU A 46 67.73 0.13 -56.57
C GLU A 46 66.76 -0.51 -57.57
N SER A 47 65.46 -0.17 -57.52
CA SER A 47 64.48 -0.66 -58.50
C SER A 47 64.81 -0.20 -59.92
N GLN A 48 65.32 1.02 -60.10
CA GLN A 48 65.77 1.52 -61.41
C GLN A 48 66.97 0.72 -61.94
N GLN A 49 67.89 0.34 -61.05
CA GLN A 49 69.04 -0.50 -61.39
C GLN A 49 68.64 -1.94 -61.69
N GLU A 50 67.68 -2.50 -60.96
CA GLU A 50 67.13 -3.83 -61.22
C GLU A 50 66.37 -3.89 -62.54
N VAL A 51 65.55 -2.90 -62.86
CA VAL A 51 64.85 -2.80 -64.16
C VAL A 51 65.85 -2.69 -65.30
N ALA A 52 66.91 -1.89 -65.13
CA ALA A 52 68.00 -1.82 -66.08
C ALA A 52 68.67 -3.19 -66.27
N TYR A 53 68.98 -3.88 -65.19
CA TYR A 53 69.59 -5.20 -65.20
C TYR A 53 68.70 -6.25 -65.87
N ILE A 54 67.39 -6.22 -65.61
CA ILE A 54 66.42 -7.12 -66.25
C ILE A 54 66.35 -6.83 -67.74
N MET A 55 66.27 -5.56 -68.15
CA MET A 55 66.25 -5.16 -69.56
C MET A 55 67.55 -5.51 -70.30
N ASP A 56 68.70 -5.45 -69.64
CA ASP A 56 70.00 -5.81 -70.21
C ASP A 56 70.17 -7.34 -70.35
N ASN A 57 69.50 -8.13 -69.50
CA ASN A 57 69.59 -9.60 -69.49
C ASN A 57 68.34 -10.32 -70.04
N MET A 58 67.35 -9.58 -70.53
CA MET A 58 66.13 -10.16 -71.08
C MET A 58 66.46 -10.85 -72.42
N ASP A 59 66.17 -12.14 -72.49
CA ASP A 59 66.32 -12.97 -73.67
C ASP A 59 64.93 -13.42 -74.14
N LEU A 60 64.59 -13.11 -75.39
CA LEU A 60 63.34 -13.48 -76.02
C LEU A 60 63.67 -14.42 -77.19
N ASP A 61 63.36 -15.71 -77.03
CA ASP A 61 63.63 -16.76 -78.02
C ASP A 61 65.10 -16.83 -78.52
N GLY A 62 66.07 -16.62 -77.62
CA GLY A 62 67.50 -16.72 -77.91
C GLY A 62 68.11 -15.46 -78.53
N VAL A 63 67.36 -14.36 -78.56
CA VAL A 63 67.83 -13.03 -78.95
C VAL A 63 67.74 -12.11 -77.74
N THR A 64 68.89 -11.59 -77.32
CA THR A 64 68.92 -10.61 -76.22
C THR A 64 68.19 -9.34 -76.65
N MET A 65 67.56 -8.66 -75.68
CA MET A 65 66.80 -7.44 -75.97
C MET A 65 67.67 -6.35 -76.61
N ARG A 66 68.98 -6.35 -76.33
CA ARG A 66 69.97 -5.47 -76.98
C ARG A 66 70.26 -5.87 -78.43
N ASP A 67 70.26 -7.16 -78.74
CA ASP A 67 70.45 -7.69 -80.09
C ASP A 67 69.25 -7.42 -81.01
N MET A 68 68.04 -7.29 -80.45
CA MET A 68 66.84 -6.92 -81.21
C MET A 68 66.90 -5.51 -81.83
N PHE A 69 67.77 -4.63 -81.33
CA PHE A 69 67.95 -3.27 -81.86
C PHE A 69 69.13 -3.13 -82.83
N LYS A 70 69.83 -4.22 -83.19
CA LYS A 70 70.93 -4.18 -84.18
C LYS A 70 70.41 -3.78 -85.57
N ASN A 71 70.53 -2.48 -85.89
CA ASN A 71 70.33 -1.90 -87.22
C ASN A 71 71.65 -1.81 -88.00
N ASP A 72 71.61 -1.27 -89.24
CA ASP A 72 72.74 -1.18 -90.18
C ASP A 72 74.01 -0.52 -89.63
N THR A 73 73.93 0.27 -88.54
CA THR A 73 75.09 0.84 -87.84
C THR A 73 75.04 0.55 -86.33
N PRO A 74 76.17 0.20 -85.70
CA PRO A 74 76.20 -0.15 -84.27
C PRO A 74 75.82 1.01 -83.34
N GLU A 75 76.09 2.25 -83.72
CA GLU A 75 75.75 3.45 -82.93
C GLU A 75 74.23 3.75 -82.94
N SER A 76 73.56 3.49 -84.08
CA SER A 76 72.10 3.57 -84.21
C SER A 76 71.38 2.52 -83.37
N ALA A 77 71.98 1.33 -83.25
CA ALA A 77 71.43 0.23 -82.46
C ALA A 77 71.43 0.53 -80.95
N GLU A 78 72.55 1.04 -80.43
CA GLU A 78 72.66 1.38 -79.01
C GLU A 78 71.76 2.54 -78.60
N SER A 79 71.66 3.58 -79.44
CA SER A 79 70.77 4.72 -79.17
C SER A 79 69.29 4.29 -79.12
N SER A 80 68.86 3.40 -80.00
CA SER A 80 67.49 2.88 -80.02
C SER A 80 67.17 2.05 -78.77
N TYR A 81 68.12 1.21 -78.34
CA TYR A 81 68.00 0.44 -77.09
C TYR A 81 67.92 1.35 -75.86
N GLN A 82 68.76 2.38 -75.77
CA GLN A 82 68.73 3.32 -74.65
C GLN A 82 67.41 4.09 -74.56
N VAL A 83 66.83 4.49 -75.69
CA VAL A 83 65.51 5.13 -75.71
C VAL A 83 64.44 4.20 -75.15
N VAL A 84 64.41 2.94 -75.58
CA VAL A 84 63.44 1.96 -75.07
C VAL A 84 63.67 1.68 -73.58
N ARG A 85 64.92 1.56 -73.15
CA ARG A 85 65.29 1.41 -71.73
C ARG A 85 64.75 2.55 -70.88
N ILE A 86 64.96 3.80 -71.30
CA ILE A 86 64.47 4.99 -70.60
C ILE A 86 62.93 4.99 -70.56
N VAL A 87 62.28 4.64 -71.67
CA VAL A 87 60.81 4.59 -71.72
C VAL A 87 60.26 3.54 -70.76
N VAL A 88 60.77 2.29 -70.73
CA VAL A 88 60.21 1.32 -69.79
C VAL A 88 60.54 1.65 -68.34
N GLN A 89 61.73 2.20 -68.07
CA GLN A 89 62.06 2.71 -66.73
C GLN A 89 61.05 3.78 -66.28
N ASN A 90 60.76 4.76 -67.13
CA ASN A 90 59.77 5.80 -66.83
C ASN A 90 58.36 5.22 -66.63
N THR A 91 57.92 4.29 -67.48
CA THR A 91 56.57 3.70 -67.31
C THR A 91 56.45 2.86 -66.03
N LEU A 92 57.52 2.21 -65.59
CA LEU A 92 57.54 1.47 -64.34
C LEU A 92 57.54 2.42 -63.14
N LEU A 93 58.30 3.53 -63.21
CA LEU A 93 58.25 4.58 -62.18
C LEU A 93 56.85 5.20 -62.07
N GLU A 94 56.22 5.57 -63.18
CA GLU A 94 54.85 6.12 -63.18
C GLU A 94 53.85 5.13 -62.57
N ARG A 95 53.98 3.84 -62.91
CA ARG A 95 53.14 2.78 -62.35
C ARG A 95 53.35 2.63 -60.85
N ASP A 96 54.60 2.63 -60.41
CA ASP A 96 54.95 2.45 -59.00
C ASP A 96 54.55 3.69 -58.18
N GLU A 97 54.69 4.90 -58.71
CA GLU A 97 54.13 6.14 -58.13
C GLU A 97 52.61 6.04 -57.97
N HIS A 98 51.90 5.59 -59.00
CA HIS A 98 50.45 5.40 -58.93
C HIS A 98 50.05 4.37 -57.85
N TRP A 99 50.74 3.23 -57.77
CA TRP A 99 50.51 2.25 -56.71
C TRP A 99 50.82 2.80 -55.32
N MET A 100 51.88 3.58 -55.17
CA MET A 100 52.23 4.23 -53.90
C MET A 100 51.15 5.21 -53.44
N VAL A 101 50.58 5.99 -54.36
CA VAL A 101 49.45 6.88 -54.06
C VAL A 101 48.23 6.08 -53.59
N GLN A 102 47.87 5.01 -54.31
CA GLN A 102 46.75 4.16 -53.91
C GLN A 102 46.96 3.49 -52.54
N ILE A 103 48.18 3.03 -52.26
CA ILE A 103 48.53 2.44 -50.97
C ILE A 103 48.37 3.49 -49.85
N LYS A 104 48.84 4.72 -50.07
CA LYS A 104 48.67 5.82 -49.10
C LYS A 104 47.20 6.13 -48.85
N GLU A 105 46.40 6.25 -49.92
CA GLU A 105 44.95 6.51 -49.80
C GLU A 105 44.23 5.39 -49.05
N LEU A 106 44.55 4.12 -49.34
CA LEU A 106 43.99 2.98 -48.62
C LEU A 106 44.41 2.95 -47.15
N GLN A 107 45.66 3.31 -46.84
CA GLN A 107 46.15 3.40 -45.46
C GLN A 107 45.45 4.52 -44.68
N GLU A 108 45.29 5.70 -45.28
CA GLU A 108 44.54 6.80 -44.68
C GLU A 108 43.09 6.41 -44.44
N ARG A 109 42.43 5.79 -45.43
CA ARG A 109 41.05 5.31 -45.29
C ARG A 109 40.92 4.28 -44.17
N LEU A 110 41.85 3.33 -44.08
CA LEU A 110 41.86 2.33 -43.01
C LEU A 110 42.02 2.99 -41.64
N ALA A 111 42.93 3.96 -41.51
CA ALA A 111 43.13 4.71 -40.27
C ALA A 111 41.88 5.51 -39.85
N THR A 112 41.18 6.12 -40.81
CA THR A 112 39.91 6.83 -40.53
C THR A 112 38.80 5.87 -40.09
N GLU A 113 38.70 4.70 -40.73
CA GLU A 113 37.72 3.67 -40.37
C GLU A 113 38.01 3.07 -38.99
N THR A 114 39.27 2.82 -38.65
CA THR A 114 39.63 2.35 -37.30
C THR A 114 39.30 3.40 -36.24
N ALA A 115 39.64 4.67 -36.48
CA ALA A 115 39.29 5.74 -35.56
C ALA A 115 37.77 5.93 -35.40
N ALA A 116 37.00 5.77 -36.49
CA ALA A 116 35.55 5.81 -36.46
C ALA A 116 34.95 4.63 -35.68
N LYS A 117 35.50 3.42 -35.84
CA LYS A 117 35.10 2.23 -35.07
C LYS A 117 35.39 2.40 -33.58
N ASP A 118 36.57 2.88 -33.22
CA ASP A 118 36.94 3.12 -31.82
C ASP A 118 36.03 4.17 -31.17
N ALA A 119 35.73 5.25 -31.90
CA ALA A 119 34.78 6.27 -31.44
C ALA A 119 33.34 5.73 -31.30
N ALA A 120 32.93 4.81 -32.18
CA ALA A 120 31.62 4.15 -32.09
C ALA A 120 31.54 3.17 -30.90
N LEU A 121 32.63 2.43 -30.64
CA LEU A 121 32.74 1.54 -29.47
C LEU A 121 32.68 2.35 -28.17
N ALA A 122 33.44 3.43 -28.06
CA ALA A 122 33.41 4.31 -26.88
C ALA A 122 31.99 4.84 -26.61
N LYS A 123 31.25 5.26 -27.65
CA LYS A 123 29.84 5.69 -27.51
C LYS A 123 28.91 4.55 -27.09
N ALA A 124 29.15 3.34 -27.59
CA ALA A 124 28.36 2.17 -27.21
C ALA A 124 28.59 1.81 -25.74
N ASP A 125 29.83 1.90 -25.26
CA ASP A 125 30.19 1.67 -23.86
C ASP A 125 29.56 2.73 -22.95
N GLU A 126 29.65 4.02 -23.29
CA GLU A 126 28.99 5.11 -22.57
C GLU A 126 27.46 4.91 -22.49
N ALA A 127 26.84 4.51 -23.60
CA ALA A 127 25.41 4.20 -23.62
C ALA A 127 25.08 2.96 -22.78
N GLY A 128 25.95 1.96 -22.76
CA GLY A 128 25.84 0.76 -21.92
C GLY A 128 25.88 1.11 -20.43
N GLU A 129 26.82 1.96 -20.01
CA GLU A 129 26.91 2.44 -18.64
C GLU A 129 25.70 3.29 -18.23
N ALA A 130 25.22 4.17 -19.12
CA ALA A 130 24.01 4.94 -18.87
C ALA A 130 22.78 4.04 -18.69
N ASN A 131 22.63 3.01 -19.54
CA ASN A 131 21.56 2.02 -19.41
C ASN A 131 21.66 1.24 -18.10
N ALA A 132 22.86 0.84 -17.68
CA ALA A 132 23.06 0.16 -16.40
C ALA A 132 22.61 1.02 -15.20
N LYS A 133 22.92 2.32 -15.23
CA LYS A 133 22.45 3.29 -14.21
C LYS A 133 20.93 3.43 -14.19
N LEU A 134 20.31 3.56 -15.37
CA LEU A 134 18.85 3.63 -15.48
C LEU A 134 18.16 2.36 -14.97
N VAL A 135 18.75 1.18 -15.20
CA VAL A 135 18.23 -0.09 -14.67
C VAL A 135 18.30 -0.12 -13.15
N THR A 136 19.37 0.37 -12.54
CA THR A 136 19.46 0.48 -11.08
C THR A 136 18.45 1.47 -10.51
N GLU A 137 18.31 2.65 -11.12
CA GLU A 137 17.32 3.65 -10.69
C GLU A 137 15.88 3.11 -10.81
N LEU A 138 15.54 2.41 -11.89
CA LEU A 138 14.23 1.77 -12.04
C LEU A 138 13.97 0.70 -10.97
N ARG A 139 15.01 -0.04 -10.56
CA ARG A 139 14.88 -1.02 -9.49
C ARG A 139 14.61 -0.35 -8.15
N ASP A 140 15.32 0.73 -7.85
CA ASP A 140 15.17 1.49 -6.60
C ASP A 140 13.79 2.13 -6.53
N VAL A 141 13.34 2.80 -7.59
CA VAL A 141 11.98 3.37 -7.67
C VAL A 141 10.89 2.30 -7.53
N ARG A 142 11.09 1.11 -8.10
CA ARG A 142 10.14 0.00 -7.89
C ARG A 142 10.10 -0.47 -6.44
N ALA A 143 11.25 -0.53 -5.77
CA ALA A 143 11.30 -0.89 -4.35
C ALA A 143 10.61 0.16 -3.47
N GLU A 144 10.82 1.45 -3.76
CA GLU A 144 10.12 2.55 -3.08
C GLU A 144 8.61 2.51 -3.32
N LEU A 145 8.18 2.20 -4.55
CA LEU A 145 6.77 2.07 -4.89
C LEU A 145 6.11 0.94 -4.09
N LEU A 146 6.74 -0.23 -4.01
CA LEU A 146 6.25 -1.36 -3.22
C LEU A 146 6.17 -1.02 -1.72
N ASP A 147 7.17 -0.31 -1.19
CA ASP A 147 7.15 0.16 0.20
C ASP A 147 5.97 1.13 0.44
N VAL A 148 5.76 2.10 -0.45
CA VAL A 148 4.63 3.05 -0.37
C VAL A 148 3.29 2.33 -0.50
N GLU A 149 3.15 1.35 -1.38
CA GLU A 149 1.94 0.53 -1.49
C GLU A 149 1.67 -0.25 -0.21
N SER A 150 2.69 -0.88 0.38
CA SER A 150 2.54 -1.58 1.67
C SER A 150 2.11 -0.64 2.80
N LYS A 151 2.66 0.58 2.84
CA LYS A 151 2.28 1.62 3.82
C LYS A 151 0.85 2.10 3.60
N ARG A 152 0.43 2.28 2.34
CA ARG A 152 -0.94 2.62 1.99
C ARG A 152 -1.89 1.54 2.47
N ASP A 153 -1.60 0.28 2.18
CA ASP A 153 -2.48 -0.84 2.52
C ASP A 153 -2.58 -1.03 4.04
N ALA A 154 -1.47 -0.87 4.77
CA ALA A 154 -1.48 -0.83 6.23
C ALA A 154 -2.32 0.33 6.79
N ALA A 155 -2.21 1.53 6.21
CA ALA A 155 -3.02 2.68 6.62
C ALA A 155 -4.51 2.48 6.31
N VAL A 156 -4.85 1.83 5.19
CA VAL A 156 -6.23 1.46 4.86
C VAL A 156 -6.78 0.46 5.88
N ALA A 157 -6.02 -0.58 6.23
CA ALA A 157 -6.42 -1.54 7.25
C ALA A 157 -6.68 -0.87 8.61
N GLN A 158 -5.79 0.04 9.05
CA GLN A 158 -5.99 0.82 10.27
C GLN A 158 -7.25 1.70 10.20
N LEU A 159 -7.53 2.33 9.05
CA LEU A 159 -8.73 3.12 8.87
C LEU A 159 -10.01 2.26 8.93
N GLU A 160 -9.98 1.03 8.42
CA GLU A 160 -11.09 0.10 8.52
C GLU A 160 -11.33 -0.36 9.96
N GLU A 161 -10.27 -0.66 10.70
CA GLU A 161 -10.33 -1.01 12.13
C GLU A 161 -10.94 0.13 12.95
N VAL A 162 -10.44 1.36 12.78
CA VAL A 162 -10.99 2.54 13.47
C VAL A 162 -12.45 2.78 13.09
N LYS A 163 -12.83 2.60 11.82
CA LYS A 163 -14.25 2.69 11.39
C LYS A 163 -15.11 1.62 12.06
N ALA A 164 -14.60 0.40 12.24
CA ALA A 164 -15.31 -0.67 12.93
C ALA A 164 -15.50 -0.32 14.43
N GLU A 165 -14.48 0.20 15.10
CA GLU A 165 -14.60 0.67 16.48
C GLU A 165 -15.61 1.82 16.62
N VAL A 166 -15.60 2.77 15.68
CA VAL A 166 -16.57 3.89 15.69
C VAL A 166 -17.98 3.35 15.60
N LYS A 167 -18.26 2.40 14.69
CA LYS A 167 -19.57 1.75 14.59
C LYS A 167 -19.97 1.01 15.87
N GLN A 168 -19.03 0.31 16.52
CA GLN A 168 -19.30 -0.34 17.81
C GLN A 168 -19.64 0.69 18.89
N LYS A 169 -18.88 1.78 18.98
CA LYS A 169 -19.13 2.87 19.94
C LYS A 169 -20.47 3.55 19.67
N GLU A 170 -20.84 3.78 18.41
CA GLU A 170 -22.16 4.31 18.02
C GLU A 170 -23.28 3.37 18.48
N SER A 171 -23.16 2.05 18.24
CA SER A 171 -24.12 1.06 18.73
C SER A 171 -24.24 1.09 20.26
N HIS A 172 -23.13 1.13 20.99
CA HIS A 172 -23.15 1.24 22.45
C HIS A 172 -23.82 2.53 22.93
N ILE A 173 -23.60 3.65 22.24
CA ILE A 173 -24.27 4.92 22.57
C ILE A 173 -25.78 4.81 22.35
N ASP A 174 -26.22 4.17 21.26
CA ASP A 174 -27.64 3.98 20.99
C ASP A 174 -28.29 3.02 22.00
N ASP A 175 -27.61 1.94 22.39
CA ASP A 175 -28.05 1.04 23.46
C ASP A 175 -28.18 1.78 24.80
N LEU A 176 -27.18 2.59 25.17
CA LEU A 176 -27.23 3.42 26.38
C LEU A 176 -28.37 4.44 26.33
N ARG A 177 -28.61 5.08 25.18
CA ARG A 177 -29.75 5.99 24.98
C ARG A 177 -31.07 5.27 25.13
N GLN A 178 -31.19 4.05 24.61
CA GLN A 178 -32.37 3.22 24.77
C GLN A 178 -32.58 2.81 26.23
N GLN A 179 -31.51 2.42 26.94
CA GLN A 179 -31.58 2.11 28.37
C GLN A 179 -32.02 3.32 29.20
N ILE A 180 -31.47 4.51 28.94
CA ILE A 180 -31.87 5.76 29.60
C ILE A 180 -33.35 6.06 29.30
N ALA A 181 -33.80 5.89 28.05
CA ALA A 181 -35.20 6.09 27.69
C ALA A 181 -36.14 5.11 28.41
N VAL A 182 -35.78 3.83 28.47
CA VAL A 182 -36.56 2.81 29.20
C VAL A 182 -36.58 3.12 30.70
N GLY A 183 -35.42 3.48 31.29
CA GLY A 183 -35.32 3.87 32.69
C GLY A 183 -36.16 5.11 33.03
N ALA A 184 -36.15 6.12 32.16
CA ALA A 184 -36.99 7.32 32.30
C ALA A 184 -38.49 6.98 32.22
N VAL A 185 -38.90 6.12 31.29
CA VAL A 185 -40.29 5.65 31.18
C VAL A 185 -40.72 4.86 32.42
N GLN A 186 -39.84 3.99 32.94
CA GLN A 186 -40.12 3.24 34.18
C GLN A 186 -40.23 4.17 35.39
N ALA A 187 -39.37 5.19 35.52
CA ALA A 187 -39.45 6.17 36.59
C ALA A 187 -40.79 6.94 36.60
N THR A 188 -41.38 7.23 35.43
CA THR A 188 -42.69 7.90 35.36
C THR A 188 -43.88 7.01 35.74
N LYS A 189 -43.77 5.68 35.64
CA LYS A 189 -44.85 4.75 36.00
C LYS A 189 -45.00 4.50 37.50
N VAL A 190 -44.00 4.84 38.33
CA VAL A 190 -44.00 4.52 39.77
C VAL A 190 -44.88 5.48 40.60
N ILE A 191 -45.40 6.56 40.02
CA ILE A 191 -46.37 7.43 40.70
C ILE A 191 -47.77 7.04 40.24
N ASP A 192 -48.34 6.01 40.86
CA ASP A 192 -49.74 5.64 40.64
C ASP A 192 -50.67 6.60 41.41
N VAL A 193 -50.89 7.78 40.81
CA VAL A 193 -51.74 8.85 41.38
C VAL A 193 -53.21 8.41 41.44
N GLY A 194 -53.60 7.36 40.69
CA GLY A 194 -54.97 6.86 40.61
C GLY A 194 -55.45 6.24 41.93
N ASP A 195 -54.67 5.32 42.48
CA ASP A 195 -55.04 4.55 43.68
C ASP A 195 -54.97 5.40 44.97
N ALA A 196 -54.06 6.36 45.02
CA ALA A 196 -53.98 7.28 46.16
C ALA A 196 -55.21 8.22 46.24
N MET A 197 -55.79 8.61 45.10
CA MET A 197 -56.94 9.51 45.05
C MET A 197 -58.26 8.80 45.41
N THR A 198 -58.39 7.52 45.06
CA THR A 198 -59.56 6.71 45.42
C THR A 198 -59.58 6.37 46.91
N ALA A 199 -58.43 5.96 47.47
CA ALA A 199 -58.28 5.70 48.90
C ALA A 199 -58.61 6.94 49.76
N TRP A 200 -58.18 8.13 49.33
CA TRP A 200 -58.50 9.38 50.03
C TRP A 200 -60.01 9.71 50.04
N LYS A 201 -60.70 9.46 48.92
CA LYS A 201 -62.16 9.70 48.82
C LYS A 201 -62.97 8.75 49.70
N GLU A 202 -62.55 7.50 49.82
CA GLU A 202 -63.21 6.51 50.69
C GLU A 202 -63.00 6.83 52.17
N GLN A 203 -61.80 7.26 52.54
CA GLN A 203 -61.51 7.71 53.91
C GLN A 203 -62.36 8.93 54.30
N LYS A 204 -62.51 9.90 53.39
CA LYS A 204 -63.40 11.06 53.58
C LYS A 204 -64.86 10.67 53.79
N LYS A 205 -65.37 9.69 53.04
CA LYS A 205 -66.75 9.19 53.22
C LYS A 205 -66.96 8.51 54.58
N ARG A 206 -66.02 7.66 55.02
CA ARG A 206 -66.08 7.06 56.37
C ARG A 206 -66.05 8.12 57.46
N GLU A 207 -65.24 9.16 57.31
CA GLU A 207 -65.22 10.29 58.25
C GLU A 207 -66.54 11.08 58.27
N GLU A 208 -67.24 11.20 57.14
CA GLU A 208 -68.55 11.87 57.07
C GLU A 208 -69.68 11.02 57.64
N GLU A 209 -69.63 9.69 57.45
CA GLU A 209 -70.60 8.75 58.00
C GLU A 209 -70.45 8.55 59.52
N ALA A 210 -69.23 8.67 60.06
CA ALA A 210 -68.96 8.59 61.49
C ALA A 210 -69.38 9.84 62.29
N LYS A 211 -69.82 10.92 61.64
CA LYS A 211 -70.23 12.14 62.34
C LYS A 211 -71.60 11.95 63.00
N PRO A 212 -71.78 12.40 64.25
CA PRO A 212 -73.06 12.29 64.93
C PRO A 212 -74.17 13.03 64.17
N ALA A 213 -75.31 12.36 64.00
CA ALA A 213 -76.49 12.92 63.36
C ALA A 213 -77.26 13.85 64.32
N ILE A 214 -77.58 15.06 63.87
CA ILE A 214 -78.39 16.04 64.60
C ILE A 214 -79.60 16.47 63.75
N TYR A 215 -80.73 16.75 64.39
CA TYR A 215 -81.95 17.25 63.75
C TYR A 215 -82.55 18.41 64.57
N ASP A 216 -83.55 19.13 64.04
CA ASP A 216 -84.15 20.33 64.65
C ASP A 216 -83.10 21.42 65.03
N VAL A 217 -82.32 21.87 64.05
CA VAL A 217 -81.30 22.92 64.28
C VAL A 217 -81.95 24.30 64.30
N GLU A 218 -81.99 24.92 65.46
CA GLU A 218 -82.46 26.30 65.66
C GLU A 218 -81.32 27.20 66.16
N TRP A 219 -81.44 28.51 65.91
CA TRP A 219 -80.50 29.49 66.45
C TRP A 219 -80.82 29.77 67.92
N ALA A 220 -79.83 29.61 68.80
CA ALA A 220 -80.02 29.78 70.23
C ALA A 220 -79.86 31.24 70.70
N ASP A 221 -79.21 32.08 69.88
CA ASP A 221 -78.89 33.47 70.19
C ASP A 221 -79.19 34.36 68.96
N ASP A 222 -79.70 35.58 69.18
CA ASP A 222 -80.02 36.56 68.15
C ASP A 222 -78.77 36.99 67.35
N LYS A 223 -77.58 36.82 67.95
CA LYS A 223 -76.29 37.06 67.29
C LYS A 223 -75.82 35.93 66.39
N ARG A 224 -76.57 34.83 66.29
CA ARG A 224 -76.28 33.67 65.41
C ARG A 224 -74.89 33.07 65.63
N SER A 225 -74.41 33.02 66.87
CA SER A 225 -73.13 32.37 67.21
C SER A 225 -73.30 30.91 67.66
N THR A 226 -74.47 30.54 68.16
CA THR A 226 -74.75 29.21 68.72
C THR A 226 -76.01 28.61 68.12
N TYR A 227 -75.96 27.30 67.90
CA TYR A 227 -77.07 26.46 67.47
C TYR A 227 -77.54 25.58 68.62
N THR A 228 -78.85 25.39 68.75
CA THR A 228 -79.46 24.30 69.51
C THR A 228 -79.95 23.24 68.53
N ALA A 229 -79.54 21.99 68.71
CA ALA A 229 -80.06 20.87 67.94
C ALA A 229 -80.30 19.67 68.85
N LYS A 230 -81.12 18.72 68.39
CA LYS A 230 -81.33 17.44 69.07
C LYS A 230 -80.46 16.36 68.43
N LEU A 231 -79.78 15.57 69.25
CA LEU A 231 -78.99 14.45 68.76
C LEU A 231 -79.93 13.29 68.37
N ALA A 232 -79.77 12.74 67.16
CA ALA A 232 -80.70 11.76 66.61
C ALA A 232 -80.77 10.43 67.40
N ALA A 233 -79.68 10.07 68.09
CA ALA A 233 -79.59 8.86 68.91
C ALA A 233 -80.29 8.97 70.28
N THR A 234 -80.15 10.10 70.98
CA THR A 234 -80.55 10.22 72.40
C THR A 234 -81.60 11.29 72.69
N ASP A 235 -82.03 12.06 71.68
CA ASP A 235 -82.95 13.20 71.82
C ASP A 235 -82.50 14.28 72.82
N GLU A 236 -81.22 14.30 73.18
CA GLU A 236 -80.63 15.34 74.02
C GLU A 236 -80.50 16.66 73.25
N VAL A 237 -80.88 17.76 73.90
CA VAL A 237 -80.72 19.11 73.35
C VAL A 237 -79.27 19.56 73.57
N ILE A 238 -78.53 19.72 72.49
CA ILE A 238 -77.12 20.14 72.51
C ILE A 238 -77.02 21.54 71.95
N THR A 239 -76.32 22.41 72.69
CA THR A 239 -75.90 23.73 72.22
C THR A 239 -74.46 23.67 71.71
N PHE A 240 -74.22 24.00 70.44
CA PHE A 240 -72.87 24.04 69.85
C PHE A 240 -72.62 25.33 69.06
N ASN A 241 -71.35 25.68 68.86
CA ASN A 241 -70.94 26.90 68.16
C ASN A 241 -71.01 26.73 66.64
N TYR A 242 -71.24 27.81 65.88
CA TYR A 242 -71.29 27.81 64.41
C TYR A 242 -70.09 27.11 63.74
N LEU A 243 -68.87 27.31 64.26
CA LEU A 243 -67.66 26.68 63.73
C LEU A 243 -67.63 25.16 63.93
N GLU A 244 -68.40 24.63 64.87
CA GLU A 244 -68.45 23.20 65.19
C GLU A 244 -69.54 22.46 64.42
N LYS A 245 -70.33 23.17 63.61
CA LYS A 245 -71.36 22.59 62.74
C LYS A 245 -70.82 21.49 61.83
N GLY A 246 -69.57 21.60 61.36
CA GLY A 246 -68.92 20.60 60.51
C GLY A 246 -68.61 19.26 61.19
N LYS A 247 -68.76 19.16 62.51
CA LYS A 247 -68.62 17.92 63.29
C LYS A 247 -69.89 17.06 63.28
N TYR A 248 -71.02 17.60 62.83
CA TYR A 248 -72.32 16.93 62.86
C TYR A 248 -72.90 16.77 61.46
N ARG A 249 -73.73 15.75 61.27
CA ARG A 249 -74.48 15.49 60.03
C ARG A 249 -75.93 15.91 60.22
N GLU A 250 -76.46 16.78 59.35
CA GLU A 250 -77.86 17.24 59.44
C GLU A 250 -78.82 16.16 58.93
N VAL A 251 -79.52 15.54 59.89
CA VAL A 251 -80.65 14.60 59.79
C VAL A 251 -81.97 15.29 59.44
N SER A 252 -82.76 14.85 58.45
CA SER A 252 -84.18 15.25 58.41
C SER A 252 -84.97 14.61 59.56
N ALA A 253 -85.99 15.28 60.10
CA ALA A 253 -86.77 14.79 61.26
C ALA A 253 -87.49 13.45 61.01
N GLU A 254 -87.71 13.08 59.74
CA GLU A 254 -88.33 11.82 59.31
C GLU A 254 -87.35 10.62 59.32
N GLU A 255 -86.04 10.89 59.22
CA GLU A 255 -84.97 9.88 59.24
C GLU A 255 -84.39 9.66 60.65
N ALA A 256 -84.65 10.57 61.59
CA ALA A 256 -84.28 10.45 63.01
C ALA A 256 -84.71 9.11 63.69
N PRO A 257 -85.92 8.56 63.48
CA PRO A 257 -86.28 7.27 64.05
C PRO A 257 -85.47 6.08 63.50
N GLN A 258 -84.92 6.17 62.28
CA GLN A 258 -84.06 5.10 61.73
C GLN A 258 -82.69 5.08 62.40
N PHE A 259 -82.14 6.24 62.78
CA PHE A 259 -80.91 6.29 63.57
C PHE A 259 -81.09 5.69 64.97
N ARG A 260 -82.28 5.82 65.57
CA ARG A 260 -82.61 5.17 66.86
C ARG A 260 -82.65 3.65 66.76
N ILE A 261 -83.21 3.11 65.68
CA ILE A 261 -83.23 1.66 65.44
C ILE A 261 -81.80 1.16 65.21
N ASN A 262 -81.00 1.86 64.41
CA ASN A 262 -79.62 1.47 64.12
C ASN A 262 -78.67 1.61 65.33
N THR A 263 -78.87 2.59 66.21
CA THR A 263 -78.06 2.75 67.43
C THR A 263 -78.40 1.72 68.50
N GLN A 264 -79.69 1.39 68.68
CA GLN A 264 -80.09 0.27 69.53
C GLN A 264 -79.63 -1.08 68.97
N GLU A 265 -79.68 -1.27 67.64
CA GLU A 265 -79.14 -2.47 67.00
C GLU A 265 -77.61 -2.55 67.12
N SER A 266 -76.86 -1.44 67.04
CA SER A 266 -75.41 -1.46 67.28
C SER A 266 -75.06 -1.77 68.74
N GLU A 267 -75.80 -1.24 69.71
CA GLU A 267 -75.59 -1.59 71.12
C GLU A 267 -75.86 -3.09 71.40
N HIS A 268 -76.83 -3.70 70.70
CA HIS A 268 -77.05 -5.15 70.76
C HIS A 268 -76.05 -5.98 69.93
N ARG A 269 -75.39 -5.40 68.92
CA ARG A 269 -74.39 -6.08 68.08
C ARG A 269 -73.01 -6.10 68.73
N ASP A 270 -72.67 -5.07 69.50
CA ASP A 270 -71.37 -4.95 70.16
C ASP A 270 -71.27 -5.80 71.45
N GLU A 271 -72.40 -6.25 72.01
CA GLU A 271 -72.41 -7.24 73.12
C GLU A 271 -72.17 -8.69 72.66
N ASP A 272 -72.36 -9.01 71.37
CA ASP A 272 -72.24 -10.37 70.80
C ASP A 272 -70.89 -10.64 70.09
N HIS A 273 -69.97 -9.67 70.11
CA HIS A 273 -68.63 -9.77 69.51
C HIS A 273 -67.48 -9.88 70.52
N ALA A 274 -67.75 -10.34 71.74
CA ALA A 274 -66.73 -10.82 72.68
C ALA A 274 -66.49 -12.33 72.50
N GLN A 275 -65.95 -12.74 71.36
CA GLN A 275 -65.26 -14.04 71.25
C GLN A 275 -63.75 -13.81 71.11
N PRO A 276 -62.92 -14.50 71.93
CA PRO A 276 -61.49 -14.27 71.97
C PRO A 276 -60.81 -14.80 70.70
N ALA A 277 -59.89 -13.99 70.19
CA ALA A 277 -58.96 -14.31 69.12
C ALA A 277 -58.22 -15.64 69.38
N ALA A 278 -58.22 -16.50 68.37
CA ALA A 278 -57.27 -17.58 68.22
C ALA A 278 -56.88 -17.69 66.74
N ASP A 279 -55.57 -17.78 66.54
CA ASP A 279 -54.83 -18.15 65.33
C ASP A 279 -54.48 -17.04 64.33
N LEU A 280 -53.53 -16.24 64.81
CA LEU A 280 -52.42 -15.68 64.04
C LEU A 280 -51.65 -16.79 63.29
N GLU A 281 -51.53 -16.60 61.97
CA GLU A 281 -50.32 -16.73 61.14
C GLU A 281 -49.33 -17.88 61.42
N GLU A 282 -49.38 -18.91 60.56
CA GLU A 282 -48.20 -19.73 60.24
C GLU A 282 -47.80 -19.52 58.76
N GLY A 283 -46.86 -18.59 58.56
CA GLY A 283 -45.65 -18.83 57.76
C GLY A 283 -45.75 -18.95 56.24
N ASP A 284 -45.96 -17.84 55.53
CA ASP A 284 -45.49 -17.68 54.15
C ASP A 284 -43.97 -17.47 54.15
N GLN A 285 -43.20 -18.53 53.88
CA GLN A 285 -41.76 -18.45 53.69
C GLN A 285 -41.43 -17.82 52.34
N LEU A 286 -41.28 -16.49 52.34
CA LEU A 286 -40.60 -15.75 51.29
C LEU A 286 -39.11 -16.15 51.26
N ALA A 287 -38.75 -17.09 50.39
CA ALA A 287 -37.36 -17.31 50.03
C ALA A 287 -36.88 -16.18 49.10
N PRO A 288 -35.76 -15.49 49.41
CA PRO A 288 -35.21 -14.47 48.52
C PRO A 288 -34.65 -15.11 47.23
N PRO A 289 -34.81 -14.49 46.06
CA PRO A 289 -34.31 -15.04 44.80
C PRO A 289 -32.77 -15.07 44.79
N THR A 290 -32.22 -16.27 44.62
CA THR A 290 -30.80 -16.52 44.38
C THR A 290 -30.42 -16.09 42.96
N TRP A 291 -29.48 -15.16 42.86
CA TRP A 291 -28.85 -14.77 41.60
C TRP A 291 -27.88 -15.86 41.16
N GLY A 292 -28.19 -16.55 40.06
CA GLY A 292 -27.28 -17.48 39.39
C GLY A 292 -26.40 -16.74 38.38
N TYR A 293 -25.10 -16.70 38.64
CA TYR A 293 -24.08 -16.46 37.62
C TYR A 293 -23.77 -17.79 36.92
N PRO A 294 -23.55 -17.83 35.59
CA PRO A 294 -23.08 -19.04 34.94
C PRO A 294 -21.60 -19.32 35.28
N GLU A 295 -21.33 -20.57 35.65
CA GLU A 295 -20.03 -21.13 35.97
C GLU A 295 -19.05 -21.08 34.79
N GLU A 296 -17.82 -20.67 35.09
CA GLU A 296 -16.63 -20.94 34.30
C GLU A 296 -16.31 -22.44 34.35
N ALA A 297 -16.30 -23.10 33.20
CA ALA A 297 -15.67 -24.40 33.05
C ALA A 297 -14.17 -24.21 32.79
N THR A 298 -13.38 -24.38 33.85
CA THR A 298 -11.96 -24.71 33.76
C THR A 298 -11.77 -26.06 33.07
N GLN A 299 -11.00 -26.10 31.98
CA GLN A 299 -10.26 -27.29 31.57
C GLN A 299 -8.81 -26.91 31.20
N GLU A 300 -7.94 -27.29 32.14
CA GLU A 300 -6.59 -27.83 31.97
C GLU A 300 -5.66 -27.23 30.90
N SER A 301 -4.80 -26.35 31.41
CA SER A 301 -3.48 -26.06 30.87
C SER A 301 -2.50 -27.20 31.19
N ALA A 302 -1.85 -27.74 30.16
CA ALA A 302 -0.51 -28.31 30.28
C ALA A 302 0.32 -28.04 29.00
N GLY A 303 1.19 -27.03 29.08
CA GLY A 303 2.59 -27.17 28.69
C GLY A 303 3.01 -27.00 27.22
N HIS A 304 3.40 -25.77 26.89
CA HIS A 304 4.63 -25.37 26.16
C HIS A 304 4.88 -25.92 24.73
N GLU A 305 4.82 -25.05 23.72
CA GLU A 305 6.02 -24.52 23.04
C GLU A 305 5.66 -23.51 21.90
N LEU A 306 6.23 -22.31 22.04
CA LEU A 306 6.80 -21.42 20.99
C LEU A 306 5.92 -20.83 19.87
N ALA A 307 5.64 -19.54 20.08
CA ALA A 307 5.63 -18.41 19.13
C ALA A 307 5.82 -18.66 17.62
N GLN A 308 4.83 -18.25 16.82
CA GLN A 308 4.99 -17.23 15.78
C GLN A 308 3.62 -16.74 15.30
N GLY A 309 3.44 -15.42 15.28
CA GLY A 309 2.19 -14.78 14.86
C GLY A 309 1.96 -14.95 13.37
N ASN A 310 0.74 -15.35 13.02
CA ASN A 310 0.21 -15.27 11.67
C ASN A 310 -0.96 -14.30 11.65
N VAL A 311 -0.80 -13.27 10.82
CA VAL A 311 -1.79 -12.26 10.46
C VAL A 311 -2.86 -12.91 9.59
N ALA A 312 -4.11 -12.68 9.94
CA ALA A 312 -5.27 -13.06 9.16
C ALA A 312 -5.46 -12.13 7.95
N GLY A 313 -5.81 -12.70 6.80
CA GLY A 313 -6.16 -11.95 5.60
C GLY A 313 -6.35 -12.87 4.40
N SER A 314 -7.44 -13.63 4.40
CA SER A 314 -7.85 -14.56 3.35
C SER A 314 -8.48 -13.84 2.15
N THR A 315 -7.90 -14.03 0.97
CA THR A 315 -8.65 -14.14 -0.30
C THR A 315 -7.94 -15.16 -1.21
N ASP A 316 -8.61 -16.28 -1.44
CA ASP A 316 -8.48 -17.28 -2.52
C ASP A 316 -7.08 -17.73 -3.01
N PRO A 317 -6.66 -18.96 -2.68
CA PRO A 317 -5.65 -19.70 -3.42
C PRO A 317 -6.29 -20.81 -4.27
N GLU A 318 -6.51 -20.55 -5.55
CA GLU A 318 -6.53 -21.64 -6.52
C GLU A 318 -5.08 -22.01 -6.87
N THR A 319 -4.66 -23.16 -6.34
CA THR A 319 -3.69 -24.10 -6.93
C THR A 319 -2.24 -23.65 -7.12
N GLU A 320 -1.43 -23.78 -6.07
CA GLU A 320 -0.01 -24.16 -6.19
C GLU A 320 0.16 -25.59 -5.68
N GLY A 321 -0.03 -26.56 -6.57
CA GLY A 321 0.51 -27.91 -6.40
C GLY A 321 1.95 -27.97 -6.92
N PRO A 322 2.74 -29.00 -6.57
CA PRO A 322 4.02 -29.25 -7.23
C PRO A 322 3.81 -29.34 -8.76
N PRO A 323 4.71 -28.76 -9.57
CA PRO A 323 4.52 -28.63 -11.02
C PRO A 323 4.21 -30.00 -11.62
N THR A 324 3.14 -30.06 -12.40
CA THR A 324 2.76 -31.30 -13.07
C THR A 324 3.87 -31.70 -14.05
N ARG A 325 4.03 -32.99 -14.30
CA ARG A 325 5.08 -33.54 -15.17
C ARG A 325 5.09 -32.90 -16.58
N ALA A 326 3.94 -32.40 -17.04
CA ALA A 326 3.80 -31.67 -18.29
C ALA A 326 4.43 -30.28 -18.26
N GLU A 327 4.24 -29.52 -17.17
CA GLU A 327 4.83 -28.18 -16.99
C GLU A 327 6.35 -28.27 -16.83
N PHE A 328 6.84 -29.34 -16.19
CA PHE A 328 8.27 -29.61 -16.08
C PHE A 328 8.91 -29.94 -17.45
N GLU A 329 8.21 -30.68 -18.32
CA GLU A 329 8.70 -30.96 -19.69
C GLU A 329 8.67 -29.73 -20.59
N GLU A 330 7.70 -28.82 -20.40
CA GLU A 330 7.66 -27.55 -21.13
C GLU A 330 8.76 -26.58 -20.69
N LEU A 331 9.03 -26.50 -19.38
CA LEU A 331 10.18 -25.77 -18.83
C LEU A 331 11.50 -26.34 -19.34
N LYS A 332 11.62 -27.67 -19.38
CA LYS A 332 12.82 -28.34 -19.92
C LYS A 332 13.01 -28.04 -21.42
N ARG A 333 11.94 -27.97 -22.21
CA ARG A 333 12.02 -27.54 -23.62
C ARG A 333 12.46 -26.08 -23.76
N ARG A 334 11.93 -25.17 -22.95
CA ARG A 334 12.30 -23.75 -22.98
C ARG A 334 13.77 -23.54 -22.59
N VAL A 335 14.23 -24.26 -21.57
CA VAL A 335 15.65 -24.21 -21.17
C VAL A 335 16.54 -24.81 -22.25
N SER A 336 16.17 -25.93 -22.89
CA SER A 336 16.95 -26.51 -23.99
C SER A 336 17.02 -25.62 -25.24
N ALA A 337 16.01 -24.76 -25.47
CA ALA A 337 16.02 -23.78 -26.55
C ALA A 337 16.93 -22.58 -26.25
N LEU A 338 17.18 -22.28 -24.97
CA LEU A 338 18.05 -21.20 -24.52
C LEU A 338 19.51 -21.64 -24.34
N GLU A 339 19.75 -22.93 -24.08
CA GLU A 339 21.08 -23.53 -23.94
C GLU A 339 21.71 -23.95 -25.29
N LEU A 340 20.99 -23.86 -26.41
CA LEU A 340 21.58 -24.00 -27.73
C LEU A 340 22.47 -22.78 -28.00
N PRO A 341 23.80 -22.95 -28.17
CA PRO A 341 24.70 -21.83 -28.38
C PRO A 341 24.32 -21.10 -29.67
N GLN A 342 24.25 -19.76 -29.59
CA GLN A 342 24.17 -18.84 -30.72
C GLN A 342 25.48 -18.84 -31.55
N SER A 343 25.99 -20.02 -31.89
CA SER A 343 27.12 -20.21 -32.79
C SER A 343 26.65 -20.99 -34.00
N GLU A 344 25.69 -20.43 -34.73
CA GLU A 344 25.36 -20.71 -36.13
C GLU A 344 24.00 -20.06 -36.39
N VAL A 345 24.01 -18.85 -36.94
CA VAL A 345 23.10 -18.34 -37.99
C VAL A 345 23.51 -16.89 -38.30
N ALA A 346 24.00 -16.73 -39.52
CA ALA A 346 24.25 -15.51 -40.31
C ALA A 346 25.42 -14.61 -39.87
#